data_AF-A0A9P9AKR7-F1
#
_entry.id   AF-A0A9P9AKR7-F1
#
_cell.length_a   1.000
_cell.length_b   1.000
_cell.length_c   1.000
_cell.angle_alpha   90.00
_cell.angle_beta   90.00
_cell.angle_gamma   90.00
#
_symmetry.space_group_name_H-M   'P 1'
#
loop_
_entity.id
_entity.type
_entity.pdbx_description
1 polymer ?
#
loop_
_entity_poly.entity_id
_entity_poly.type
_entity_poly.pdbx_seq_one_letter_code
_entity_poly.pdbx_strand_id
1 'polypeptide(L)'
;TAWSSHVIVKQVRATLKDSQRTFHDVAVSNLDSSLWDWPPSDRLMWIVDDAQGLRCRQRPYLGDEVSEQEVKEIKEVFGCHECGGGSSYLAVRWEGYEGPTWELESRL
;
A
#
# COMPACT_ATOMS: atom_id res chain seq x y z
N THR A 1 3.45 1.46 -13.54
CA THR A 1 2.31 0.57 -13.91
C THR A 1 1.57 0.00 -12.72
N ALA A 2 0.25 0.14 -12.66
CA ALA A 2 -0.57 -0.36 -11.56
C ALA A 2 -0.11 -1.69 -10.92
N TRP A 3 0.13 -1.78 -9.60
CA TRP A 3 0.23 -3.00 -8.82
C TRP A 3 -1.15 -3.52 -9.04
N SER A 4 -1.13 -4.55 -9.87
CA SER A 4 -2.25 -4.95 -10.67
C SER A 4 -3.50 -4.97 -9.81
N SER A 5 -4.65 -4.64 -10.40
CA SER A 5 -5.98 -4.76 -9.79
C SER A 5 -6.30 -6.18 -9.28
N HIS A 6 -5.34 -7.10 -9.39
CA HIS A 6 -5.37 -8.51 -9.06
C HIS A 6 -4.58 -8.87 -7.78
N VAL A 7 -4.10 -7.89 -7.00
CA VAL A 7 -3.55 -8.16 -5.66
C VAL A 7 -4.68 -8.46 -4.68
N ILE A 8 -4.70 -9.69 -4.16
CA ILE A 8 -5.68 -10.15 -3.17
C ILE A 8 -5.02 -10.45 -1.83
N VAL A 9 -5.71 -10.13 -0.74
CA VAL A 9 -5.35 -10.59 0.61
C VAL A 9 -5.79 -12.04 0.76
N LYS A 10 -4.82 -12.95 0.89
CA LYS A 10 -5.09 -14.37 1.14
C LYS A 10 -5.30 -14.65 2.62
N GLN A 11 -4.52 -14.00 3.47
CA GLN A 11 -4.53 -14.28 4.91
C GLN A 11 -4.10 -13.06 5.71
N VAL A 12 -4.83 -12.76 6.79
CA VAL A 12 -4.34 -11.88 7.86
C VAL A 12 -3.61 -12.76 8.88
N ARG A 13 -2.31 -12.51 9.08
CA ARG A 13 -1.42 -13.30 9.95
C ARG A 13 -1.35 -12.73 11.35
N ALA A 14 -1.34 -11.41 11.46
CA ALA A 14 -1.33 -10.69 12.73
C ALA A 14 -2.12 -9.40 12.63
N THR A 15 -2.62 -8.93 13.76
CA THR A 15 -3.22 -7.60 13.88
C THR A 15 -2.68 -6.93 15.13
N LEU A 16 -2.07 -5.76 14.96
CA LEU A 16 -1.69 -4.88 16.05
C LEU A 16 -2.61 -3.67 16.06
N LYS A 17 -3.00 -3.23 17.24
CA LYS A 17 -3.82 -2.02 17.41
C LYS A 17 -3.14 -1.09 18.38
N ASP A 18 -3.04 0.17 18.01
CA ASP A 18 -2.77 1.27 18.93
C ASP A 18 -4.04 2.11 19.13
N SER A 19 -3.93 3.24 19.83
CA SER A 19 -5.06 4.12 20.12
C SER A 19 -5.71 4.79 18.89
N GLN A 20 -5.03 4.80 17.74
CA GLN A 20 -5.43 5.54 16.54
C GLN A 20 -5.42 4.70 15.26
N ARG A 21 -4.73 3.56 15.25
CA ARG A 21 -4.40 2.78 14.05
C ARG A 21 -4.54 1.29 14.29
N THR A 22 -4.98 0.58 13.27
CA THR A 22 -4.93 -0.88 13.20
C THR A 22 -3.94 -1.29 12.11
N PHE A 23 -2.99 -2.14 12.44
CA PHE A 23 -1.99 -2.68 11.54
C PHE A 23 -2.27 -4.17 11.32
N HIS A 24 -2.43 -4.59 10.07
CA HIS A 24 -2.63 -5.98 9.69
C HIS A 24 -1.39 -6.48 8.94
N ASP A 25 -0.69 -7.48 9.47
CA ASP A 25 0.27 -8.26 8.68
C ASP A 25 -0.53 -9.21 7.80
N VAL A 26 -0.39 -9.08 6.49
CA VAL A 26 -1.16 -9.83 5.50
C VAL A 26 -0.24 -10.55 4.53
N ALA A 27 -0.61 -11.79 4.22
CA ALA A 27 -0.09 -12.49 3.05
C ALA A 27 -0.96 -12.11 1.85
N VAL A 28 -0.34 -11.57 0.82
CA VAL A 28 -0.98 -11.21 -0.43
C VAL A 28 -0.46 -12.05 -1.59
N SER A 29 -1.34 -12.29 -2.54
CA SER A 29 -1.00 -12.90 -3.82
C SER A 29 -1.42 -11.97 -4.92
N ASN A 30 -0.61 -11.90 -5.98
CA ASN A 30 -1.01 -11.26 -7.21
C ASN A 30 -1.51 -12.34 -8.15
N LEU A 31 -2.77 -12.23 -8.61
CA LEU A 31 -3.34 -13.17 -9.57
C LEU A 31 -2.93 -12.84 -11.01
N ASP A 32 -2.32 -11.68 -11.23
CA ASP A 32 -1.79 -11.28 -12.52
C ASP A 32 -0.41 -11.90 -12.73
N SER A 33 -0.41 -13.02 -13.45
CA SER A 33 0.81 -13.75 -13.85
C SER A 33 1.65 -13.00 -14.89
N SER A 34 1.15 -11.89 -15.45
CA SER A 34 1.85 -11.10 -16.47
C SER A 34 2.80 -10.04 -15.89
N LEU A 35 2.75 -9.80 -14.57
CA LEU A 35 3.67 -8.90 -13.90
C LEU A 35 5.02 -9.59 -13.66
N TRP A 36 5.97 -9.29 -14.53
CA TRP A 36 7.35 -9.80 -14.52
C TRP A 36 8.11 -9.58 -13.20
N ASP A 37 7.72 -8.56 -12.42
CA ASP A 37 8.37 -8.17 -11.15
C ASP A 37 7.74 -8.80 -9.89
N TRP A 38 6.64 -9.56 -10.01
CA TRP A 38 6.03 -10.18 -8.84
C TRP A 38 6.73 -11.51 -8.51
N PRO A 39 7.26 -11.69 -7.28
CA PRO A 39 7.86 -12.97 -6.93
C PRO A 39 6.79 -14.08 -6.93
N PRO A 40 7.15 -15.31 -7.30
CA PRO A 40 6.20 -16.42 -7.45
C PRO A 40 5.53 -16.87 -6.14
N SER A 41 5.95 -16.34 -5.00
CA SER A 41 5.43 -16.64 -3.66
C SER A 41 4.55 -15.53 -3.11
N ASP A 42 3.68 -15.88 -2.16
CA ASP A 42 2.92 -14.90 -1.39
C ASP A 42 3.86 -13.85 -0.78
N ARG A 43 3.52 -12.57 -0.92
CA ARG A 43 4.25 -11.47 -0.29
C ARG A 43 3.62 -11.12 1.05
N LEU A 44 4.47 -10.77 2.01
CA LEU A 44 4.04 -10.18 3.26
C LEU A 44 3.95 -8.66 3.11
N MET A 45 2.83 -8.10 3.55
CA MET A 45 2.58 -6.67 3.55
C MET A 45 1.87 -6.27 4.84
N TRP A 46 1.92 -4.97 5.13
CA TRP A 46 1.22 -4.34 6.23
C TRP A 46 0.12 -3.45 5.70
N ILE A 47 -1.12 -3.73 6.09
CA ILE A 47 -2.25 -2.83 5.86
C ILE A 47 -2.46 -2.02 7.13
N VAL A 48 -2.40 -0.71 7.03
CA VAL A 48 -2.70 0.23 8.11
C VAL A 48 -4.08 0.80 7.85
N ASP A 49 -4.99 0.59 8.80
CA ASP A 49 -6.29 1.23 8.87
C ASP A 49 -6.19 2.37 9.89
N ASP A 50 -6.33 3.61 9.41
CA ASP A 50 -6.35 4.80 10.24
C ASP A 50 -7.54 5.71 9.89
N ALA A 51 -7.75 6.78 10.66
CA ALA A 51 -8.88 7.69 10.45
C ALA A 51 -8.93 8.34 9.06
N GLN A 52 -7.85 8.25 8.27
CA GLN A 52 -7.78 8.75 6.90
C GLN A 52 -8.01 7.66 5.83
N GLY A 53 -8.07 6.38 6.20
CA GLY A 53 -8.34 5.25 5.30
C GLY A 53 -7.31 4.13 5.37
N LEU A 54 -7.44 3.16 4.45
CA LEU A 54 -6.56 1.99 4.36
C LEU A 54 -5.32 2.32 3.54
N ARG A 55 -4.13 2.03 4.09
CA ARG A 55 -2.83 2.19 3.43
C ARG A 55 -2.07 0.87 3.45
N CYS A 56 -1.43 0.48 2.34
CA CYS A 56 -0.65 -0.76 2.29
C CYS A 56 0.86 -0.47 2.13
N ARG A 57 1.71 -1.19 2.88
CA ARG A 57 3.17 -0.97 2.97
C ARG A 57 3.92 -2.31 3.01
N GLN A 58 5.15 -2.37 2.50
CA GLN A 58 5.94 -3.63 2.50
C GLN A 58 6.65 -3.93 3.84
N ARG A 59 6.80 -2.93 4.72
CA ARG A 59 7.42 -3.10 6.05
C ARG A 59 6.61 -2.36 7.12
N PRO A 60 6.61 -2.84 8.37
CA PRO A 60 6.04 -2.10 9.48
C PRO A 60 6.99 -0.94 9.78
N TYR A 61 6.66 0.25 9.28
CA TYR A 61 7.40 1.45 9.61
C TYR A 61 6.85 1.98 10.95
N LEU A 62 7.63 1.80 12.02
CA LEU A 62 7.39 2.38 13.35
C LEU A 62 8.09 3.74 13.53
N GLY A 63 8.72 4.28 12.48
CA GLY A 63 9.38 5.58 12.49
C GLY A 63 8.43 6.72 12.17
N ASP A 64 8.82 7.92 12.57
CA ASP A 64 8.01 9.14 12.56
C ASP A 64 7.24 9.33 11.25
N GLU A 65 5.99 9.78 11.42
CA GLU A 65 5.13 10.28 10.36
C GLU A 65 5.98 10.92 9.29
N VAL A 66 5.93 10.38 8.06
CA VAL A 66 6.39 11.11 6.88
C VAL A 66 5.64 12.43 6.97
N SER A 67 6.33 13.49 7.41
CA SER A 67 5.71 14.78 7.62
C SER A 67 4.98 15.09 6.33
N GLU A 68 3.68 15.38 6.40
CA GLU A 68 2.86 15.77 5.25
C GLU A 68 3.43 17.00 4.49
N GLN A 69 4.56 17.55 4.97
CA GLN A 69 5.31 18.69 4.45
C GLN A 69 6.51 18.32 3.56
N GLU A 70 6.95 17.06 3.49
CA GLU A 70 7.93 16.66 2.47
C GLU A 70 7.17 16.36 1.18
N VAL A 71 7.12 17.35 0.29
CA VAL A 71 6.67 17.16 -1.10
C VAL A 71 7.63 16.17 -1.76
N LYS A 72 7.30 14.88 -1.71
CA LYS A 72 8.08 13.84 -2.36
C LYS A 72 7.74 13.83 -3.84
N GLU A 73 8.74 13.85 -4.69
CA GLU A 73 8.53 13.71 -6.13
C GLU A 73 8.08 12.29 -6.46
N ILE A 74 7.02 12.18 -7.24
CA ILE A 74 6.52 10.91 -7.75
C ILE A 74 7.52 10.40 -8.79
N LYS A 75 8.19 9.29 -8.49
CA LYS A 75 9.02 8.57 -9.45
C LYS A 75 8.15 7.83 -10.46
N GLU A 76 7.13 7.13 -9.96
CA GLU A 76 6.28 6.29 -10.79
C GLU A 76 4.91 6.09 -10.15
N VAL A 77 3.83 6.36 -10.89
CA VAL A 77 2.52 5.80 -10.55
C VAL A 77 2.45 4.41 -11.13
N PHE A 78 2.32 3.49 -10.20
CA PHE A 78 2.29 2.10 -10.49
C PHE A 78 1.17 1.49 -9.65
N GLY A 79 0.00 2.10 -9.40
CA GLY A 79 -1.20 1.40 -8.85
C GLY A 79 -2.48 2.10 -9.18
N CYS A 80 -3.61 1.39 -9.35
CA CYS A 80 -4.91 1.98 -9.07
C CYS A 80 -5.84 0.95 -8.43
N HIS A 81 -6.60 1.38 -7.42
CA HIS A 81 -7.61 0.60 -6.74
C HIS A 81 -8.82 1.49 -6.45
N GLU A 82 -9.96 1.13 -7.05
CA GLU A 82 -11.23 1.80 -6.81
C GLU A 82 -11.96 1.10 -5.66
N CYS A 83 -12.27 1.85 -4.61
CA CYS A 83 -13.12 1.39 -3.54
C CYS A 83 -14.60 1.59 -3.91
N GLY A 84 -15.48 0.70 -3.43
CA GLY A 84 -16.93 0.76 -3.71
C GLY A 84 -17.65 2.04 -3.25
N GLY A 85 -16.97 2.94 -2.55
CA GLY A 85 -17.45 4.28 -2.19
C GLY A 85 -17.04 5.41 -3.16
N GLY A 86 -16.46 5.08 -4.32
CA GLY A 86 -16.02 6.06 -5.32
C GLY A 86 -14.68 6.74 -5.00
N SER A 87 -13.93 6.21 -4.04
CA SER A 87 -12.56 6.66 -3.75
C SER A 87 -11.57 5.83 -4.56
N SER A 88 -10.63 6.50 -5.22
CA SER A 88 -9.55 5.87 -5.99
C SER A 88 -8.22 6.05 -5.26
N TYR A 89 -7.50 4.95 -5.08
CA TYR A 89 -6.15 4.95 -4.52
C TYR A 89 -5.14 4.60 -5.60
N LEU A 90 -4.02 5.32 -5.66
CA LEU A 90 -2.92 5.07 -6.58
C LEU A 90 -1.73 4.50 -5.82
N ALA A 91 -1.09 3.45 -6.34
CA ALA A 91 0.18 2.99 -5.78
C ALA A 91 1.31 3.83 -6.38
N VAL A 92 2.07 4.49 -5.52
CA VAL A 92 3.06 5.50 -5.89
C VAL A 92 4.43 5.09 -5.39
N ARG A 93 5.42 5.17 -6.28
CA ARG A 93 6.84 5.04 -5.94
C ARG A 93 7.39 6.45 -5.91
N TRP A 94 8.07 6.78 -4.83
CA TRP A 94 8.63 8.11 -4.62
C TRP A 94 10.12 8.11 -4.94
N GLU A 95 10.66 9.24 -5.39
CA GLU A 95 12.10 9.41 -5.47
C GLU A 95 12.71 9.37 -4.06
N GLY A 96 13.84 8.67 -3.92
CA GLY A 96 14.57 8.57 -2.65
C GLY A 96 13.89 7.76 -1.54
N TYR A 97 12.77 7.08 -1.80
CA TYR A 97 12.07 6.27 -0.79
C TYR A 97 12.09 4.77 -1.14
N GLU A 98 12.44 3.92 -0.16
CA GLU A 98 12.70 2.50 -0.39
C GLU A 98 11.45 1.67 -0.76
N GLY A 99 10.24 2.19 -0.53
CA GLY A 99 9.02 1.40 -0.66
C GLY A 99 7.89 2.13 -1.36
N PRO A 100 7.03 1.41 -2.10
CA PRO A 100 5.81 2.00 -2.60
C PRO A 100 4.80 2.31 -1.48
N THR A 101 3.94 3.31 -1.70
CA THR A 101 2.75 3.57 -0.86
C THR A 101 1.48 3.58 -1.72
N TRP A 102 0.31 3.51 -1.09
CA TRP A 102 -0.97 3.77 -1.74
C TRP A 102 -1.50 5.11 -1.24
N GLU A 103 -1.75 6.04 -2.17
CA GLU A 103 -2.24 7.39 -1.88
C GLU A 103 -3.61 7.62 -2.51
N LEU A 104 -4.42 8.45 -1.87
CA LEU A 104 -5.70 8.86 -2.43
C LEU A 104 -5.45 9.74 -3.67
N GLU A 105 -6.10 9.44 -4.79
CA GLU A 105 -5.90 10.15 -6.06
C GLU A 105 -6.12 11.67 -5.92
N SER A 106 -7.07 12.09 -5.09
CA SER A 106 -7.38 13.52 -4.86
C SER A 106 -6.37 14.26 -3.99
N ARG A 107 -5.36 13.58 -3.44
CA ARG A 107 -4.31 14.15 -2.56
C ARG A 107 -2.93 14.14 -3.20
N LEU A 108 -2.81 13.66 -4.44
CA LEU A 108 -1.58 13.68 -5.23
C LEU A 108 -1.48 14.94 -6.09
#